data_AF-A0A846TZN8-F1
#
_entry.id   AF-A0A846TZN8-F1
#
_cell.length_a   1.000
_cell.length_b   1.000
_cell.length_c   1.000
_cell.angle_alpha   90.00
_cell.angle_beta   90.00
_cell.angle_gamma   90.00
#
_symmetry.space_group_name_H-M   'P 1'
#
loop_
_entity.id
_entity.type
_entity.pdbx_description
1 polymer ?
#
loop_
_entity_poly.entity_id
_entity_poly.type
_entity_poly.pdbx_seq_one_letter_code
_entity_poly.pdbx_strand_id
1 'polypeptide(L)' 'MPPIDAKLILAILGPAFLVLGLARWLTAGRVIPQAKAWLLVGAIFSAVATWLWWQALSSHG' A
#
# COMPACT_ATOMS: atom_id res chain seq x y z
N MET A 1 10.59 -22.71 6.01
CA MET A 1 9.71 -21.53 6.04
C MET A 1 9.37 -21.21 4.60
N PRO A 2 8.09 -21.11 4.20
CA PRO A 2 7.75 -20.72 2.84
C PRO A 2 8.40 -19.35 2.54
N PRO A 3 8.88 -19.11 1.30
CA PRO A 3 9.42 -17.81 0.92
C PRO A 3 8.32 -16.77 1.13
N ILE A 4 8.58 -15.82 2.02
CA ILE A 4 7.65 -14.72 2.24
C ILE A 4 7.69 -13.86 0.98
N ASP A 5 6.60 -13.89 0.22
CA ASP A 5 6.49 -13.15 -1.04
C ASP A 5 6.25 -11.66 -0.75
N ALA A 6 7.25 -10.84 -1.09
CA ALA A 6 7.20 -9.39 -0.90
C ALA A 6 6.02 -8.75 -1.64
N LYS A 7 5.59 -9.30 -2.78
CA LYS A 7 4.38 -8.81 -3.48
C LYS A 7 3.14 -8.95 -2.62
N LEU A 8 2.99 -10.09 -1.96
CA LEU A 8 1.83 -10.38 -1.11
C LEU A 8 1.81 -9.45 0.10
N ILE A 9 2.97 -9.22 0.73
CA ILE A 9 3.07 -8.26 1.83
C ILE A 9 2.62 -6.88 1.34
N LEU A 10 3.22 -6.35 0.27
CA LEU A 10 2.94 -5.01 -0.20
C LEU A 10 1.48 -4.85 -0.68
N ALA A 11 0.91 -5.89 -1.29
CA ALA A 11 -0.47 -5.93 -1.76
C ALA A 11 -1.49 -5.94 -0.62
N ILE A 12 -1.14 -6.43 0.57
CA ILE A 12 -2.01 -6.40 1.75
C ILE A 12 -1.79 -5.11 2.55
N LEU A 13 -0.52 -4.76 2.80
CA LEU A 13 -0.15 -3.64 3.65
C LEU A 13 -0.48 -2.28 3.00
N GLY A 14 -0.30 -2.15 1.68
CA GLY A 14 -0.58 -0.92 0.94
C GLY A 14 -2.04 -0.46 1.09
N PRO A 15 -3.04 -1.30 0.71
CA PRO A 15 -4.45 -0.98 0.89
C PRO A 15 -4.83 -0.78 2.35
N ALA A 16 -4.28 -1.58 3.28
CA ALA A 16 -4.55 -1.42 4.70
C ALA A 16 -4.14 -0.04 5.22
N PHE A 17 -2.93 0.44 4.87
CA PHE A 17 -2.47 1.78 5.24
C PHE A 17 -3.27 2.89 4.56
N LEU A 18 -3.71 2.71 3.32
CA LEU A 18 -4.60 3.66 2.64
C LEU A 18 -5.95 3.78 3.35
N VAL A 19 -6.59 2.64 3.66
CA VAL A 19 -7.89 2.62 4.36
C VAL A 19 -7.78 3.25 5.74
N LEU A 20 -6.75 2.88 6.51
CA LEU A 20 -6.52 3.43 7.84
C LEU A 20 -6.21 4.94 7.79
N GLY A 21 -5.38 5.38 6.84
CA GLY A 21 -5.05 6.79 6.64
C GLY A 21 -6.29 7.61 6.23
N LEU A 22 -7.11 7.07 5.33
CA LEU A 22 -8.35 7.71 4.89
C LEU A 22 -9.39 7.77 6.01
N ALA A 23 -9.60 6.67 6.75
CA ALA A 23 -10.48 6.65 7.91
C ALA A 23 -10.03 7.66 8.97
N ARG A 24 -8.72 7.79 9.21
CA ARG A 24 -8.18 8.77 10.15
C ARG A 24 -8.38 10.21 9.67
N TRP A 25 -8.23 10.47 8.37
CA TRP A 25 -8.49 11.78 7.79
C TRP A 25 -9.96 12.16 7.90
N LEU A 26 -10.88 11.24 7.56
CA LEU A 26 -12.32 11.46 7.65
C LEU A 26 -12.78 11.68 9.10
N THR A 27 -12.24 10.93 10.07
CA THR A 27 -12.59 11.11 11.49
C THR A 27 -12.01 12.39 12.10
N ALA A 28 -10.84 12.85 11.65
CA ALA A 28 -10.23 14.08 12.15
C ALA A 28 -10.78 15.35 11.47
N GLY A 29 -11.43 15.23 10.31
CA GLY A 29 -11.89 16.36 9.49
C GLY A 29 -10.78 17.23 8.90
N ARG A 30 -9.51 16.87 9.13
CA ARG A 30 -8.31 17.58 8.65
C ARG A 30 -7.16 16.60 8.45
N VAL A 31 -6.24 16.93 7.56
CA VAL A 31 -5.04 16.12 7.32
C VAL A 31 -4.08 16.32 8.49
N ILE A 32 -4.11 15.40 9.45
CA ILE A 32 -3.13 15.35 10.54
C ILE A 32 -1.85 14.63 10.08
N PRO A 33 -0.68 14.92 10.67
CA PRO A 33 0.59 14.30 10.27
C PRO A 33 0.55 12.76 10.24
N GLN A 34 -0.16 12.14 11.18
CA GLN A 34 -0.36 10.69 11.23
C GLN A 34 -1.10 10.15 10.00
N ALA A 35 -2.24 10.77 9.63
CA ALA A 35 -3.02 10.36 8.47
C ALA A 35 -2.23 10.56 7.17
N LYS A 36 -1.47 11.67 7.07
CA LYS A 36 -0.58 11.94 5.92
C LYS A 36 0.49 10.85 5.76
N ALA A 37 1.13 10.44 6.87
CA ALA A 37 2.14 9.39 6.85
C ALA A 37 1.53 8.05 6.39
N TRP A 38 0.37 7.67 6.92
CA TRP A 38 -0.30 6.43 6.56
C TRP A 38 -0.74 6.42 5.09
N LEU A 39 -1.27 7.53 4.58
CA LEU A 39 -1.62 7.67 3.16
C LEU A 39 -0.40 7.59 2.25
N LEU A 40 0.72 8.25 2.60
CA LEU A 40 1.96 8.20 1.81
C LEU A 40 2.53 6.78 1.75
N VAL A 41 2.66 6.11 2.90
CA VAL A 41 3.18 4.74 2.97
C VAL A 41 2.28 3.78 2.19
N GLY A 42 0.96 3.87 2.41
CA GLY A 42 -0.01 3.04 1.70
C GLY A 42 0.02 3.25 0.18
N ALA A 43 0.16 4.51 -0.27
CA ALA A 43 0.26 4.84 -1.69
C ALA A 43 1.54 4.27 -2.32
N ILE A 44 2.70 4.44 -1.65
CA ILE A 44 3.99 3.91 -2.14
C ILE A 44 3.93 2.39 -2.22
N PHE A 45 3.47 1.71 -1.17
CA PHE A 45 3.40 0.24 -1.17
C PHE A 45 2.42 -0.29 -2.21
N SER A 46 1.27 0.36 -2.41
CA SER A 46 0.32 -0.02 -3.44
C SER A 46 0.89 0.20 -4.85
N ALA A 47 1.60 1.30 -5.08
CA ALA A 47 2.27 1.58 -6.35
C ALA A 47 3.37 0.56 -6.67
N VAL A 48 4.23 0.25 -5.68
CA VAL A 48 5.29 -0.75 -5.84
C VAL A 48 4.70 -2.15 -6.05
N ALA A 49 3.65 -2.53 -5.30
CA ALA A 49 2.97 -3.81 -5.49
C ALA A 49 2.41 -3.94 -6.92
N THR A 50 1.74 -2.88 -7.41
CA THR A 50 1.20 -2.82 -8.77
C THR A 50 2.31 -2.95 -9.81
N TRP A 51 3.42 -2.24 -9.62
CA TRP A 51 4.58 -2.29 -10.51
C TRP A 51 5.24 -3.66 -10.55
N LEU A 52 5.43 -4.30 -9.39
CA LEU A 52 5.96 -5.66 -9.31
C LEU A 52 5.01 -6.65 -10.01
N TRP A 53 3.70 -6.47 -9.86
CA TRP A 53 2.71 -7.31 -10.54
C TRP A 53 2.80 -7.17 -12.05
N TRP A 54 2.89 -5.93 -12.53
CA TRP A 54 3.08 -5.61 -13.94
C TRP A 54 4.34 -6.27 -14.51
N GLN A 55 5.47 -6.14 -13.83
CA GLN A 55 6.72 -6.77 -14.27
C GLN A 55 6.62 -8.29 -14.37
N ALA A 56 6.00 -8.97 -13.39
CA ALA A 56 5.85 -10.42 -13.48
C ALA A 56 4.89 -10.85 -14.59
N LEU A 57 3.85 -10.05 -14.86
CA LEU A 57 2.97 -10.30 -16.00
C LEU A 57 3.75 -10.18 -17.32
N SER A 58 4.57 -9.13 -17.47
CA SER A 58 5.43 -8.92 -18.65
C SER A 58 6.56 -9.95 -18.80
N SER A 59 6.95 -10.62 -17.73
CA SER A 59 8.00 -11.66 -17.75
C SER A 59 7.54 -12.98 -18.37
N HIS A 60 6.24 -13.16 -18.57
CA HIS A 60 5.62 -14.38 -19.10
C HIS A 60 5.02 -14.21 -20.52
N GLY A 61 5.24 -13.07 -21.18
CA GLY A 61 4.78 -12.80 -22.55
C GLY A 61 5.90 -12.55 -23.53
#